data_AF-A0AAD9MJR6-F1
#
_entry.id   AF-A0AAD9MJR6-F1
#
_cell.length_a   1.000
_cell.length_b   1.000
_cell.length_c   1.000
_cell.angle_alpha   90.00
_cell.angle_beta   90.00
_cell.angle_gamma   90.00
#
_symmetry.space_group_name_H-M   'P 1'
#
loop_
_entity.id
_entity.type
_entity.pdbx_description
1 polymer ?
#
loop_
_entity_poly.entity_id
_entity_poly.type
_entity_poly.pdbx_seq_one_letter_code
_entity_poly.pdbx_strand_id
1 'polypeptide(L)'
;MEVAVLSTVEESLRRCTSKGPEATPQWWSVDATGAEQEELTTVSTVQDWSEGWITLRVLVSASITYVLGTEGSKAFLQAIGELSARLAGPESMFVTLDGTRNLKELSRADQLLEGGSGEGGAQVVLRGYAPLCTPAEPKAPEAILPEDPARADQKERTVTLQLDALCFARGEETGAWAAQQIVRPALMEQLARAAAIIEDERSWEGLAGVHTFHFQPPGLAFPVTQLYPLPAEGATPRAEARLAQRRAAAHAVLGLPTTRPALKVASALPAMPGSSAAPAADGRLRDVHVGAPASKVRGGTKHLVQGSYAYCHYMQDGFNDSGWGCAYRSLQTLWSWFALQAHTERAVPSHVDIQTTLVKMGDKELSFRGSKQWIGAMELGYVLEEELGVQCRVLPLRSGAELPDKARELAHHFDTQGTPVMVGGGVLAYTLLGVDWNEETGEVAFLILDPHYTGAEDLKKIHSGQWVAWKQYGDKAAAGGKLLHADAFYNLLLPQCPQGV
;
A
#
# COMPACT_ATOMS: atom_id res chain seq x y z
N MET A 1 2.07 -35.22 -1.08
CA MET A 1 0.96 -34.34 -1.50
C MET A 1 1.32 -32.96 -1.00
N GLU A 2 2.34 -32.40 -1.63
CA GLU A 2 2.25 -31.37 -2.68
C GLU A 2 2.16 -29.99 -2.02
N VAL A 3 3.33 -29.53 -1.58
CA VAL A 3 3.63 -28.12 -1.39
C VAL A 3 3.78 -27.54 -2.79
N ALA A 4 2.73 -26.85 -3.25
CA ALA A 4 2.70 -26.15 -4.53
C ALA A 4 3.67 -24.97 -4.48
N VAL A 5 4.92 -25.24 -4.85
CA VAL A 5 5.91 -24.24 -5.23
C VAL A 5 5.46 -23.65 -6.57
N LEU A 6 5.38 -22.32 -6.62
CA LEU A 6 5.16 -21.49 -7.80
C LEU A 6 6.30 -21.63 -8.83
N SER A 7 6.61 -22.84 -9.30
CA SER A 7 7.67 -23.13 -10.27
C SER A 7 7.16 -23.43 -11.69
N THR A 8 5.87 -23.36 -11.97
CA THR A 8 5.31 -23.80 -13.27
C THR A 8 5.20 -22.75 -14.37
N VAL A 9 5.63 -21.51 -14.16
CA VAL A 9 5.63 -20.49 -15.24
C VAL A 9 6.94 -20.46 -16.03
N GLU A 10 8.10 -20.70 -15.41
CA GLU A 10 9.39 -20.68 -16.14
C GLU A 10 9.71 -21.99 -16.89
N GLU A 11 9.22 -23.14 -16.41
CA GLU A 11 9.57 -24.43 -17.01
C GLU A 11 8.78 -24.73 -18.31
N SER A 12 7.63 -24.06 -18.50
CA SER A 12 6.89 -24.08 -19.77
C SER A 12 7.48 -23.13 -20.83
N LEU A 13 8.31 -22.16 -20.43
CA LEU A 13 8.93 -21.18 -21.34
C LEU A 13 10.27 -21.64 -21.92
N ARG A 14 10.93 -22.65 -21.33
CA ARG A 14 12.25 -23.13 -21.81
C ARG A 14 12.21 -24.27 -22.83
N ARG A 15 11.04 -24.82 -23.18
CA ARG A 15 10.93 -25.88 -24.22
C ARG A 15 10.76 -25.37 -25.65
N CYS A 16 10.75 -24.07 -25.88
CA CYS A 16 10.56 -23.49 -27.22
C CYS A 16 11.74 -22.62 -27.66
N THR A 17 12.99 -23.09 -27.57
CA THR A 17 14.13 -22.47 -28.26
C THR A 17 15.11 -23.51 -28.80
N SER A 18 14.66 -24.35 -29.74
CA SER A 18 15.58 -24.85 -30.76
C SER A 18 14.87 -25.05 -32.09
N LYS A 19 15.43 -24.42 -33.13
CA LYS A 19 15.08 -24.38 -34.56
C LYS A 19 14.13 -23.25 -34.98
N GLY A 20 14.71 -22.20 -35.59
CA GLY A 20 13.98 -21.20 -36.40
C GLY A 20 13.81 -21.67 -37.85
N PRO A 21 13.68 -20.77 -38.84
CA PRO A 21 13.04 -19.45 -38.86
C PRO A 21 11.72 -19.48 -39.69
N GLU A 22 10.97 -18.37 -39.69
CA GLU A 22 9.75 -18.09 -40.49
C GLU A 22 8.41 -18.68 -40.01
N ALA A 23 7.73 -17.95 -39.10
CA ALA A 23 6.33 -17.54 -39.25
C ALA A 23 5.94 -16.58 -38.09
N THR A 24 5.23 -15.52 -38.43
CA THR A 24 4.76 -14.40 -37.57
C THR A 24 3.71 -14.80 -36.52
N PRO A 25 3.50 -14.00 -35.46
CA PRO A 25 2.84 -14.42 -34.22
C PRO A 25 1.30 -14.33 -34.29
N GLN A 26 0.62 -15.41 -33.88
CA GLN A 26 -0.81 -15.37 -33.57
C GLN A 26 -1.01 -15.06 -32.08
N TRP A 27 -1.78 -14.00 -31.85
CA TRP A 27 -2.19 -13.50 -30.55
C TRP A 27 -3.23 -14.46 -29.97
N TRP A 28 -3.16 -14.77 -28.68
CA TRP A 28 -4.19 -15.54 -28.00
C TRP A 28 -5.51 -14.75 -27.97
N SER A 29 -6.53 -15.21 -28.69
CA SER A 29 -7.93 -14.96 -28.35
C SER A 29 -8.35 -16.03 -27.34
N VAL A 30 -8.87 -15.61 -26.20
CA VAL A 30 -9.57 -16.50 -25.28
C VAL A 30 -11.01 -16.56 -25.76
N ASP A 31 -11.36 -17.59 -26.53
CA ASP A 31 -12.75 -17.91 -26.85
C ASP A 31 -13.44 -18.40 -25.57
N ALA A 32 -14.29 -17.53 -25.02
CA ALA A 32 -15.22 -17.85 -23.96
C ALA A 32 -16.37 -18.68 -24.54
N THR A 33 -16.26 -20.01 -24.51
CA THR A 33 -17.43 -20.89 -24.60
C THR A 33 -17.28 -22.11 -23.69
N GLY A 34 -18.15 -22.19 -22.67
CA GLY A 34 -18.63 -23.48 -22.17
C GLY A 34 -17.95 -24.11 -20.94
N ALA A 35 -17.29 -23.34 -20.07
CA ALA A 35 -16.97 -23.81 -18.72
C ALA A 35 -17.81 -22.99 -17.73
N GLU A 36 -18.62 -23.66 -16.90
CA GLU A 36 -19.33 -23.06 -15.79
C GLU A 36 -18.34 -22.19 -15.00
N GLN A 37 -18.63 -20.89 -14.93
CA GLN A 37 -17.99 -20.00 -13.98
C GLN A 37 -18.41 -20.48 -12.59
N GLU A 38 -17.61 -21.34 -11.96
CA GLU A 38 -17.50 -21.26 -10.52
C GLU A 38 -16.92 -19.88 -10.22
N GLU A 39 -17.81 -18.93 -9.92
CA GLU A 39 -17.45 -17.71 -9.23
C GLU A 39 -16.54 -18.11 -8.07
N LEU A 40 -15.28 -17.68 -8.11
CA LEU A 40 -14.40 -17.68 -6.95
C LEU A 40 -15.13 -16.86 -5.89
N THR A 41 -15.89 -17.56 -5.04
CA THR A 41 -16.58 -17.00 -3.89
C THR A 41 -15.57 -16.16 -3.15
N THR A 42 -15.85 -14.86 -3.05
CA THR A 42 -15.13 -13.90 -2.24
C THR A 42 -14.92 -14.51 -0.87
N VAL A 43 -13.67 -14.88 -0.57
CA VAL A 43 -13.27 -15.40 0.74
C VAL A 43 -13.43 -14.26 1.73
N SER A 44 -14.64 -14.16 2.27
CA SER A 44 -14.96 -13.26 3.37
C SER A 44 -14.23 -13.78 4.58
N THR A 45 -13.32 -12.96 5.12
CA THR A 45 -12.44 -13.21 6.27
C THR A 45 -11.19 -14.03 5.95
N VAL A 46 -10.05 -13.32 5.88
CA VAL A 46 -8.72 -13.90 6.10
C VAL A 46 -8.75 -14.47 7.51
N GLN A 47 -8.95 -15.79 7.64
CA GLN A 47 -8.63 -16.49 8.87
C GLN A 47 -7.16 -16.21 9.21
N ASP A 48 -6.90 -15.91 10.47
CA ASP A 48 -5.57 -15.60 11.01
C ASP A 48 -4.64 -16.80 10.80
N TRP A 49 -4.00 -16.89 9.63
CA TRP A 49 -2.96 -17.88 9.32
C TRP A 49 -1.76 -17.76 10.28
N SER A 50 -1.70 -16.66 11.03
CA SER A 50 -0.63 -16.28 11.93
C SER A 50 -0.47 -17.21 13.15
N GLU A 51 -1.48 -18.04 13.46
CA GLU A 51 -1.40 -18.98 14.58
C GLU A 51 -0.33 -20.06 14.34
N GLY A 52 0.68 -20.11 15.21
CA GLY A 52 1.79 -21.06 15.12
C GLY A 52 2.87 -20.69 14.09
N TRP A 53 2.73 -19.55 13.41
CA TRP A 53 3.73 -19.04 12.48
C TRP A 53 4.53 -17.89 13.10
N ILE A 54 5.80 -17.81 12.72
CA ILE A 54 6.68 -16.69 13.03
C ILE A 54 7.08 -15.96 11.75
N THR A 55 7.18 -14.64 11.84
CA THR A 55 7.67 -13.82 10.73
C THR A 55 9.16 -13.54 10.92
N LEU A 56 9.99 -13.99 9.98
CA LEU A 56 11.43 -13.75 9.96
C LEU A 56 11.76 -12.71 8.89
N ARG A 57 12.30 -11.55 9.29
CA ARG A 57 12.84 -10.56 8.36
C ARG A 57 14.36 -10.64 8.36
N VAL A 58 14.96 -11.00 7.24
CA VAL A 58 16.40 -11.25 7.14
C VAL A 58 17.06 -10.19 6.27
N LEU A 59 17.93 -9.39 6.91
CA LEU A 59 18.67 -8.31 6.28
C LEU A 59 20.09 -8.77 5.95
N VAL A 60 20.51 -8.62 4.69
CA VAL A 60 21.88 -8.90 4.24
C VAL A 60 22.43 -7.69 3.51
N SER A 61 23.59 -7.20 3.96
CA SER A 61 24.36 -6.18 3.26
C SER A 61 25.62 -6.84 2.71
N ALA A 62 25.80 -6.83 1.39
CA ALA A 62 26.95 -7.45 0.72
C ALA A 62 27.63 -6.47 -0.24
N SER A 63 28.93 -6.30 -0.09
CA SER A 63 29.74 -5.53 -1.05
C SER A 63 30.41 -6.48 -2.03
N ILE A 64 30.09 -6.35 -3.30
CA ILE A 64 30.64 -7.14 -4.39
C ILE A 64 31.59 -6.25 -5.18
N THR A 65 32.85 -6.68 -5.34
CA THR A 65 33.82 -6.02 -6.21
C THR A 65 34.07 -6.87 -7.44
N TYR A 66 33.97 -6.27 -8.63
CA TYR A 66 34.26 -6.92 -9.90
C TYR A 66 34.99 -5.96 -10.84
N VAL A 67 35.72 -6.52 -11.80
CA VAL A 67 36.46 -5.75 -12.80
C VAL A 67 35.61 -5.64 -14.07
N LEU A 68 35.28 -4.42 -14.48
CA LEU A 68 34.64 -4.20 -15.78
C LEU A 68 35.66 -4.42 -16.90
N GLY A 69 35.49 -5.52 -17.63
CA GLY A 69 36.10 -5.75 -18.94
C GLY A 69 35.17 -5.32 -20.09
N THR A 70 35.38 -5.88 -21.29
CA THR A 70 34.55 -5.60 -22.48
C THR A 70 33.08 -6.03 -22.35
N GLU A 71 32.79 -6.94 -21.42
CA GLU A 71 31.43 -7.44 -21.12
C GLU A 71 31.13 -7.31 -19.62
N GLY A 72 30.87 -6.09 -19.16
CA GLY A 72 30.61 -5.79 -17.74
C GLY A 72 29.50 -6.62 -17.08
N SER A 73 28.50 -7.06 -17.86
CA SER A 73 27.40 -7.91 -17.38
C SER A 73 27.88 -9.29 -16.93
N LYS A 74 28.84 -9.91 -17.63
CA LYS A 74 29.33 -11.26 -17.26
C LYS A 74 30.11 -11.25 -15.96
N ALA A 75 30.98 -10.25 -15.76
CA ALA A 75 31.73 -10.09 -14.52
C ALA A 75 30.80 -9.86 -13.33
N PHE A 76 29.75 -9.04 -13.52
CA PHE A 76 28.72 -8.82 -12.52
C PHE A 76 27.94 -10.10 -12.18
N LEU A 77 27.41 -10.81 -13.18
CA LEU A 77 26.63 -12.03 -12.97
C LEU A 77 27.46 -13.14 -12.31
N GLN A 78 28.75 -13.25 -12.64
CA GLN A 78 29.65 -14.18 -11.96
C GLN A 78 29.76 -13.84 -10.47
N ALA A 79 29.98 -12.56 -10.14
CA ALA A 79 30.13 -12.12 -8.76
C ALA A 79 28.82 -12.28 -7.94
N ILE A 80 27.67 -12.10 -8.58
CA ILE A 80 26.35 -12.45 -8.01
C ILE A 80 26.24 -13.96 -7.75
N GLY A 81 26.66 -14.79 -8.72
CA GLY A 81 26.66 -16.25 -8.58
C GLY A 81 27.53 -16.73 -7.41
N GLU A 82 28.68 -16.12 -7.19
CA GLU A 82 29.53 -16.41 -6.04
C GLU A 82 28.87 -16.03 -4.71
N LEU A 83 28.25 -14.85 -4.62
CA LEU A 83 27.51 -14.44 -3.43
C LEU A 83 26.35 -15.40 -3.16
N SER A 84 25.62 -15.78 -4.21
CA SER A 84 24.53 -16.77 -4.15
C SER A 84 25.02 -18.09 -3.56
N ALA A 85 26.12 -18.65 -4.08
CA ALA A 85 26.69 -19.89 -3.58
C ALA A 85 27.12 -19.79 -2.10
N ARG A 86 27.70 -18.66 -1.68
CA ARG A 86 28.13 -18.44 -0.28
C ARG A 86 26.94 -18.34 0.68
N LEU A 87 25.88 -17.65 0.29
CA LEU A 87 24.66 -17.52 1.10
C LEU A 87 23.89 -18.85 1.19
N ALA A 88 23.87 -19.63 0.11
CA ALA A 88 23.27 -20.96 0.08
C ALA A 88 24.07 -22.00 0.89
N GLY A 89 25.36 -21.75 1.14
CA GLY A 89 26.24 -22.66 1.87
C GLY A 89 25.86 -22.84 3.35
N PRO A 90 26.24 -23.98 3.98
CA PRO A 90 25.91 -24.29 5.37
C PRO A 90 26.51 -23.29 6.38
N GLU A 91 27.61 -22.64 6.00
CA GLU A 91 28.34 -21.65 6.78
C GLU A 91 27.61 -20.30 6.91
N SER A 92 26.58 -20.02 6.11
CA SER A 92 25.81 -18.78 6.28
C SER A 92 25.11 -18.75 7.64
N MET A 93 25.14 -17.59 8.29
CA MET A 93 24.58 -17.39 9.64
C MET A 93 23.43 -16.40 9.60
N PHE A 94 22.42 -16.62 10.44
CA PHE A 94 21.26 -15.73 10.58
C PHE A 94 21.06 -15.41 12.04
N VAL A 95 21.50 -14.22 12.45
CA VAL A 95 21.66 -13.86 13.87
C VAL A 95 20.72 -12.70 14.22
N THR A 96 20.15 -12.70 15.42
CA THR A 96 19.36 -11.58 15.93
C THR A 96 20.17 -10.27 15.95
N LEU A 97 19.49 -9.12 15.91
CA LEU A 97 20.16 -7.81 15.83
C LEU A 97 21.09 -7.49 17.00
N ASP A 98 20.79 -8.03 18.17
CA ASP A 98 21.60 -7.94 19.39
C ASP A 98 22.77 -8.94 19.41
N GLY A 99 22.86 -9.82 18.42
CA GLY A 99 23.91 -10.84 18.30
C GLY A 99 23.74 -12.04 19.22
N THR A 100 22.63 -12.16 19.97
CA THR A 100 22.51 -13.15 21.05
C THR A 100 22.08 -14.54 20.59
N ARG A 101 21.33 -14.64 19.49
CA ARG A 101 20.73 -15.89 19.02
C ARG A 101 20.97 -16.09 17.53
N ASN A 102 21.45 -17.28 17.16
CA ASN A 102 21.58 -17.73 15.78
C ASN A 102 20.44 -18.69 15.47
N LEU A 103 19.66 -18.41 14.42
CA LEU A 103 18.52 -19.22 14.00
C LEU A 103 18.92 -20.69 13.85
N LYS A 104 20.08 -21.01 13.26
CA LYS A 104 20.50 -22.40 13.00
C LYS A 104 20.70 -23.24 14.28
N GLU A 105 20.95 -22.60 15.41
CA GLU A 105 21.26 -23.25 16.69
C GLU A 105 20.01 -23.54 17.52
N LEU A 106 18.84 -23.07 17.08
CA LEU A 106 17.59 -23.20 17.82
C LEU A 106 16.90 -24.52 17.52
N SER A 107 16.47 -25.20 18.59
CA SER A 107 15.67 -26.42 18.51
C SER A 107 14.27 -26.17 17.94
N ARG A 108 13.73 -24.96 18.15
CA ARG A 108 12.46 -24.47 17.59
C ARG A 108 12.63 -23.02 17.17
N ALA A 109 12.11 -22.66 16.02
CA ALA A 109 12.26 -21.31 15.46
C ALA A 109 11.58 -20.24 16.33
N ASP A 110 10.49 -20.58 17.02
CA ASP A 110 9.79 -19.68 17.95
C ASP A 110 10.59 -19.29 19.20
N GLN A 111 11.71 -19.96 19.48
CA GLN A 111 12.64 -19.57 20.54
C GLN A 111 13.29 -18.19 20.28
N LEU A 112 13.13 -17.64 19.08
CA LEU A 112 13.48 -16.26 18.79
C LEU A 112 12.54 -15.23 19.45
N LEU A 113 11.31 -15.61 19.79
CA LEU A 113 10.35 -14.73 20.45
C LEU A 113 10.63 -14.71 21.96
N GLU A 114 10.98 -13.53 22.50
CA GLU A 114 11.12 -13.37 23.95
C GLU A 114 9.77 -13.64 24.63
N GLY A 115 9.71 -14.63 25.54
CA GLY A 115 8.50 -14.92 26.33
C GLY A 115 7.72 -16.19 25.97
N GLY A 116 8.15 -17.00 24.99
CA GLY A 116 7.70 -18.39 24.83
C GLY A 116 6.27 -18.64 24.30
N SER A 117 5.49 -17.59 24.05
CA SER A 117 4.24 -17.68 23.28
C SER A 117 3.92 -16.30 22.69
N GLY A 118 4.37 -16.06 21.46
CA GLY A 118 3.92 -14.90 20.71
C GLY A 118 2.49 -15.14 20.25
N GLU A 119 1.58 -14.21 20.56
CA GLU A 119 0.34 -14.06 19.80
C GLU A 119 0.70 -14.01 18.30
N GLY A 120 -0.13 -14.64 17.46
CA GLY A 120 0.15 -14.82 16.03
C GLY A 120 0.61 -13.53 15.36
N GLY A 121 1.73 -13.59 14.63
CA GLY A 121 2.24 -12.46 13.85
C GLY A 121 3.46 -11.72 14.42
N ALA A 122 4.10 -12.20 15.48
CA ALA A 122 5.34 -11.59 15.98
C ALA A 122 6.50 -11.66 14.95
N GLN A 123 7.10 -10.50 14.66
CA GLN A 123 8.19 -10.34 13.69
C GLN A 123 9.56 -10.29 14.38
N VAL A 124 10.50 -11.11 13.89
CA VAL A 124 11.90 -11.11 14.34
C VAL A 124 12.79 -10.64 13.20
N VAL A 125 13.70 -9.71 13.49
CA VAL A 125 14.69 -9.24 12.53
C VAL A 125 16.03 -9.94 12.76
N LEU A 126 16.58 -10.50 11.69
CA LEU A 126 17.86 -11.21 11.66
C LEU A 126 18.83 -10.51 10.69
N ARG A 127 20.12 -10.54 11.00
CA ARG A 127 21.21 -10.25 10.07
C ARG A 127 21.72 -11.55 9.46
N GLY A 128 21.75 -11.61 8.14
CA GLY A 128 22.37 -12.70 7.40
C GLY A 128 23.84 -12.40 7.08
N TYR A 129 24.70 -13.38 7.28
CA TYR A 129 26.12 -13.29 6.99
C TYR A 129 26.54 -14.40 6.03
N ALA A 130 27.22 -14.03 4.95
CA ALA A 130 27.89 -14.97 4.07
C ALA A 130 29.35 -15.17 4.52
N PRO A 131 29.90 -16.39 4.47
CA PRO A 131 31.31 -16.63 4.79
C PRO A 131 32.24 -15.86 3.83
N LEU A 132 33.31 -15.28 4.37
CA LEU A 132 34.32 -14.53 3.59
C LEU A 132 35.22 -15.45 2.75
N CYS A 133 35.42 -16.71 3.19
CA CYS A 133 36.24 -17.71 2.52
C CYS A 133 35.43 -19.00 2.29
N THR A 134 35.62 -19.65 1.14
CA THR A 134 35.18 -21.03 0.96
C THR A 134 36.10 -21.96 1.77
N PRO A 135 35.59 -23.05 2.35
CA PRO A 135 36.42 -24.05 3.04
C PRO A 135 37.27 -24.92 2.08
N ALA A 136 37.44 -24.49 0.82
CA ALA A 136 38.39 -25.15 -0.08
C ALA A 136 39.79 -24.90 0.47
N GLU A 137 40.58 -25.96 0.62
CA GLU A 137 42.01 -25.85 0.96
C GLU A 137 42.65 -24.76 0.09
N PRO A 138 43.48 -23.88 0.67
CA PRO A 138 44.20 -22.90 -0.11
C PRO A 138 45.06 -23.67 -1.11
N LYS A 139 44.64 -23.70 -2.38
CA LYS A 139 45.56 -24.02 -3.46
C LYS A 139 46.69 -23.01 -3.32
N ALA A 140 47.93 -23.53 -3.25
CA ALA A 140 49.12 -22.69 -3.24
C ALA A 140 48.96 -21.59 -4.28
N PRO A 141 49.30 -20.33 -3.97
CA PRO A 141 49.22 -19.27 -4.96
C PRO A 141 50.06 -19.70 -6.16
N GLU A 142 49.41 -19.95 -7.30
CA GLU A 142 50.13 -19.97 -8.56
C GLU A 142 50.76 -18.59 -8.67
N ALA A 143 52.09 -18.54 -8.63
CA ALA A 143 52.83 -17.33 -8.91
C ALA A 143 52.53 -16.94 -10.36
N ILE A 144 51.54 -16.07 -10.54
CA ILE A 144 51.33 -15.37 -11.81
C ILE A 144 52.55 -14.45 -11.97
N LEU A 145 53.50 -14.89 -12.79
CA LEU A 145 54.60 -14.06 -13.24
C LEU A 145 54.01 -12.80 -13.91
N PRO A 146 54.61 -11.62 -13.70
CA PRO A 146 54.09 -10.37 -14.25
C PRO A 146 54.45 -10.26 -15.73
N GLU A 147 53.73 -10.99 -16.58
CA GLU A 147 53.65 -10.71 -18.01
C GLU A 147 52.21 -10.90 -18.50
N ASP A 148 51.31 -10.04 -18.03
CA ASP A 148 50.22 -9.57 -18.88
C ASP A 148 50.20 -8.04 -18.74
N PRO A 149 50.53 -7.27 -19.78
CA PRO A 149 50.50 -5.82 -19.69
C PRO A 149 49.09 -5.43 -19.30
N ALA A 150 48.96 -4.74 -18.15
CA ALA A 150 47.71 -4.20 -17.66
C ALA A 150 46.92 -3.60 -18.84
N ARG A 151 45.85 -4.29 -19.26
CA ARG A 151 44.93 -3.78 -20.27
C ARG A 151 44.36 -2.49 -19.70
N ALA A 152 44.74 -1.36 -20.28
CA ALA A 152 44.48 0.00 -19.79
C ALA A 152 42.98 0.37 -19.63
N ASP A 153 42.07 -0.57 -19.90
CA ASP A 153 40.63 -0.37 -19.94
C ASP A 153 39.86 -1.09 -18.80
N GLN A 154 40.56 -1.80 -17.90
CA GLN A 154 39.92 -2.51 -16.79
C GLN A 154 39.67 -1.57 -15.60
N LYS A 155 38.39 -1.30 -15.30
CA LYS A 155 37.99 -0.44 -14.18
C LYS A 155 37.34 -1.28 -13.09
N GLU A 156 37.94 -1.33 -11.90
CA GLU A 156 37.30 -1.94 -10.73
C GLU A 156 36.02 -1.20 -10.35
N ARG A 157 35.01 -1.97 -9.93
CA ARG A 157 33.79 -1.46 -9.35
C ARG A 157 33.42 -2.25 -8.13
N THR A 158 32.99 -1.52 -7.11
CA THR A 158 32.36 -2.07 -5.93
C THR A 158 30.90 -1.66 -5.91
N VAL A 159 30.06 -2.63 -5.62
CA VAL A 159 28.61 -2.54 -5.56
C VAL A 159 28.18 -2.98 -4.18
N THR A 160 27.24 -2.27 -3.57
CA THR A 160 26.62 -2.71 -2.31
C THR A 160 25.20 -3.18 -2.58
N LEU A 161 24.91 -4.44 -2.29
CA LEU A 161 23.57 -5.02 -2.34
C LEU A 161 22.95 -5.02 -0.95
N GLN A 162 21.69 -4.60 -0.88
CA GLN A 162 20.84 -4.76 0.29
C GLN A 162 19.75 -5.78 -0.03
N LEU A 163 19.80 -6.94 0.63
CA LEU A 163 18.74 -7.93 0.58
C LEU A 163 17.89 -7.79 1.85
N ASP A 164 16.58 -7.90 1.69
CA ASP A 164 15.59 -7.82 2.75
C ASP A 164 14.52 -8.88 2.47
N ALA A 165 14.68 -10.06 3.09
CA ALA A 165 13.80 -11.19 2.86
C ALA A 165 12.79 -11.31 4.00
N LEU A 166 11.49 -11.20 3.69
CA LEU A 166 10.40 -11.46 4.62
C LEU A 166 9.90 -12.90 4.43
N CYS A 167 10.05 -13.70 5.47
CA CYS A 167 9.86 -15.14 5.47
C CYS A 167 8.88 -15.57 6.57
N PHE A 168 8.16 -16.66 6.33
CA PHE A 168 7.24 -17.27 7.32
C PHE A 168 7.67 -18.70 7.60
N ALA A 169 7.86 -19.03 8.88
CA ALA A 169 8.20 -20.37 9.32
C ALA A 169 7.22 -20.82 10.42
N ARG A 170 6.92 -22.12 10.50
CA ARG A 170 6.21 -22.68 11.66
C ARG A 170 7.13 -22.62 12.87
N GLY A 171 6.61 -22.14 13.99
CA GLY A 171 7.39 -21.93 15.22
C GLY A 171 8.01 -23.22 15.77
N GLU A 172 7.34 -24.36 15.57
CA GLU A 172 7.78 -25.69 16.02
C GLU A 172 8.92 -26.30 15.19
N GLU A 173 9.18 -25.76 14.00
CA GLU A 173 10.25 -26.27 13.14
C GLU A 173 11.62 -25.92 13.71
N THR A 174 12.61 -26.77 13.46
CA THR A 174 13.98 -26.46 13.89
C THR A 174 14.50 -25.23 13.17
N GLY A 175 15.31 -24.42 13.85
CA GLY A 175 15.83 -23.22 13.23
C GLY A 175 16.83 -23.52 12.10
N ALA A 176 17.54 -24.65 12.16
CA ALA A 176 18.35 -25.16 11.03
C ALA A 176 17.49 -25.46 9.79
N TRP A 177 16.31 -26.07 9.98
CA TRP A 177 15.36 -26.30 8.89
C TRP A 177 14.83 -24.98 8.32
N ALA A 178 14.41 -24.05 9.19
CA ALA A 178 13.91 -22.73 8.76
C ALA A 178 14.98 -21.95 7.97
N ALA A 179 16.24 -21.98 8.43
CA ALA A 179 17.36 -21.40 7.71
C ALA A 179 17.57 -22.03 6.32
N GLN A 180 17.52 -23.36 6.23
CA GLN A 180 17.78 -24.11 4.99
C GLN A 180 16.64 -24.04 3.98
N GLN A 181 15.40 -24.19 4.43
CA GLN A 181 14.24 -24.40 3.56
C GLN A 181 13.44 -23.12 3.30
N ILE A 182 13.58 -22.10 4.16
CA ILE A 182 12.83 -20.85 4.04
C ILE A 182 13.76 -19.68 3.75
N VAL A 183 14.69 -19.38 4.66
CA VAL A 183 15.52 -18.16 4.58
C VAL A 183 16.46 -18.19 3.38
N ARG A 184 17.23 -19.27 3.20
CA ARG A 184 18.18 -19.38 2.07
C ARG A 184 17.49 -19.27 0.72
N PRO A 185 16.43 -20.05 0.40
CA PRO A 185 15.71 -19.90 -0.86
C PRO A 185 15.17 -18.50 -1.09
N ALA A 186 14.60 -17.85 -0.07
CA ALA A 186 14.07 -16.48 -0.19
C ALA A 186 15.17 -15.46 -0.56
N LEU A 187 16.35 -15.55 0.07
CA LEU A 187 17.50 -14.71 -0.28
C LEU A 187 18.01 -14.99 -1.69
N MET A 188 17.98 -16.25 -2.15
CA MET A 188 18.43 -16.63 -3.49
C MET A 188 17.48 -16.13 -4.57
N GLU A 189 16.17 -16.28 -4.34
CA GLU A 189 15.15 -15.74 -5.23
C GLU A 189 15.26 -14.21 -5.33
N GLN A 190 15.42 -13.51 -4.19
CA GLN A 190 15.60 -12.07 -4.17
C GLN A 190 16.86 -11.63 -4.92
N LEU A 191 17.98 -12.32 -4.73
CA LEU A 191 19.24 -12.04 -5.42
C LEU A 191 19.12 -12.26 -6.93
N ALA A 192 18.45 -13.34 -7.35
CA ALA A 192 18.18 -13.62 -8.77
C ALA A 192 17.29 -12.55 -9.40
N ARG A 193 16.21 -12.13 -8.72
CA ARG A 193 15.33 -11.04 -9.16
C ARG A 193 16.08 -9.71 -9.25
N ALA A 194 16.93 -9.39 -8.27
CA ALA A 194 17.75 -8.18 -8.30
C ALA A 194 18.70 -8.19 -9.51
N ALA A 195 19.38 -9.32 -9.76
CA ALA A 195 20.27 -9.47 -10.91
C ALA A 195 19.55 -9.26 -12.25
N ALA A 196 18.35 -9.84 -12.41
CA ALA A 196 17.53 -9.65 -13.60
C ALA A 196 17.14 -8.17 -13.82
N ILE A 197 16.71 -7.47 -12.77
CA ILE A 197 16.38 -6.03 -12.85
C ILE A 197 17.59 -5.21 -13.29
N ILE A 198 18.77 -5.49 -12.73
CA ILE A 198 20.01 -4.77 -13.06
C ILE A 198 20.42 -5.02 -14.50
N GLU A 199 20.27 -6.26 -14.97
CA GLU A 199 20.55 -6.65 -16.35
C GLU A 199 19.62 -5.92 -17.33
N ASP A 200 18.31 -5.87 -17.03
CA ASP A 200 17.30 -5.15 -17.81
C ASP A 200 17.59 -3.63 -17.88
N GLU A 201 17.91 -3.00 -16.75
CA GLU A 201 18.16 -1.55 -16.64
C GLU A 201 19.52 -1.14 -17.20
N ARG A 202 20.37 -2.12 -17.55
CA ARG A 202 21.75 -1.89 -18.02
C ARG A 202 22.61 -1.08 -17.05
N SER A 203 22.35 -1.22 -15.75
CA SER A 203 22.90 -0.34 -14.70
C SER A 203 24.10 -0.96 -13.98
N TRP A 204 25.05 -1.51 -14.73
CA TRP A 204 26.28 -2.17 -14.25
C TRP A 204 27.33 -1.23 -13.66
N GLU A 205 27.12 0.09 -13.74
CA GLU A 205 28.08 1.08 -13.26
C GLU A 205 27.74 1.67 -11.87
N GLY A 206 26.53 1.46 -11.38
CA GLY A 206 25.97 2.21 -10.25
C GLY A 206 24.88 1.44 -9.53
N LEU A 207 25.26 0.38 -8.85
CA LEU A 207 24.33 -0.53 -8.21
C LEU A 207 24.03 -0.08 -6.77
N ALA A 208 23.55 1.16 -6.67
CA ALA A 208 22.82 1.70 -5.51
C ALA A 208 21.30 1.67 -5.81
N GLY A 209 20.88 0.68 -6.60
CA GLY A 209 19.77 0.84 -7.54
C GLY A 209 18.57 -0.04 -7.31
N VAL A 210 18.64 -1.15 -6.58
CA VAL A 210 17.48 -2.06 -6.39
C VAL A 210 17.14 -2.13 -4.91
N HIS A 211 15.92 -1.71 -4.59
CA HIS A 211 15.42 -1.64 -3.23
C HIS A 211 14.26 -2.61 -3.06
N THR A 212 14.22 -3.30 -1.93
CA THR A 212 13.14 -4.25 -1.64
C THR A 212 12.10 -3.62 -0.74
N PHE A 213 10.84 -3.85 -1.08
CA PHE A 213 9.69 -3.42 -0.30
C PHE A 213 8.72 -4.59 -0.12
N HIS A 214 8.13 -4.68 1.07
CA HIS A 214 7.07 -5.63 1.38
C HIS A 214 5.76 -4.88 1.51
N PHE A 215 4.67 -5.44 0.99
CA PHE A 215 3.34 -4.81 0.98
C PHE A 215 2.32 -5.77 1.56
N GLN A 216 1.30 -5.26 2.24
CA GLN A 216 0.11 -6.05 2.58
C GLN A 216 -1.11 -5.45 1.85
N PRO A 217 -1.29 -5.74 0.54
CA PRO A 217 -2.50 -5.30 -0.17
C PRO A 217 -3.77 -5.83 0.51
N PRO A 218 -4.84 -5.03 0.61
CA PRO A 218 -6.13 -5.50 1.13
C PRO A 218 -6.62 -6.73 0.36
N GLY A 219 -7.13 -7.73 1.09
CA GLY A 219 -7.64 -8.98 0.53
C GLY A 219 -6.59 -10.09 0.34
N LEU A 220 -5.30 -9.79 0.44
CA LEU A 220 -4.26 -10.81 0.48
C LEU A 220 -4.00 -11.29 1.92
N ALA A 221 -3.84 -12.60 2.09
CA ALA A 221 -3.52 -13.19 3.38
C ALA A 221 -2.07 -12.91 3.78
N PHE A 222 -1.13 -12.97 2.84
CA PHE A 222 0.30 -12.84 3.07
C PHE A 222 0.88 -11.57 2.41
N PRO A 223 1.96 -10.99 2.97
CA PRO A 223 2.67 -9.89 2.34
C PRO A 223 3.26 -10.27 0.99
N VAL A 224 3.39 -9.29 0.10
CA VAL A 224 4.01 -9.41 -1.22
C VAL A 224 5.30 -8.61 -1.26
N THR A 225 6.35 -9.20 -1.84
CA THR A 225 7.67 -8.56 -1.99
C THR A 225 7.90 -8.05 -3.41
N GLN A 226 8.14 -6.75 -3.57
CA GLN A 226 8.57 -6.14 -4.83
C GLN A 226 9.98 -5.56 -4.71
N LEU A 227 10.74 -5.68 -5.81
CA LEU A 227 12.05 -5.08 -5.96
C LEU A 227 11.92 -3.94 -6.96
N TYR A 228 12.34 -2.73 -6.57
CA TYR A 228 12.23 -1.55 -7.42
C TYR A 228 13.59 -0.96 -7.78
N PRO A 229 13.81 -0.66 -9.08
CA PRO A 229 14.96 0.10 -9.51
C PRO A 229 14.81 1.59 -9.11
N LEU A 230 15.38 1.98 -7.97
CA LEU A 230 15.34 3.34 -7.42
C LEU A 230 16.75 3.88 -7.20
N PRO A 231 16.99 5.19 -7.35
CA PRO A 231 18.27 5.79 -7.05
C PRO A 231 18.63 5.63 -5.56
N ALA A 232 19.90 5.86 -5.21
CA ALA A 232 20.39 5.77 -3.83
C ALA A 232 19.62 6.66 -2.85
N GLU A 233 19.11 7.78 -3.35
CA GLU A 233 18.31 8.78 -2.63
C GLU A 233 16.87 8.30 -2.32
N GLY A 234 16.44 7.16 -2.87
CA GLY A 234 15.12 6.56 -2.68
C GLY A 234 14.09 6.97 -3.73
N ALA A 235 12.81 6.80 -3.39
CA ALA A 235 11.67 7.04 -4.29
C ALA A 235 11.34 8.53 -4.41
N THR A 236 12.05 9.25 -5.30
CA THR A 236 11.58 10.59 -5.73
C THR A 236 10.30 10.46 -6.56
N PRO A 237 9.43 11.48 -6.65
CA PRO A 237 8.20 11.41 -7.45
C PRO A 237 8.44 11.00 -8.91
N ARG A 238 9.57 11.44 -9.50
CA ARG A 238 9.98 11.06 -10.85
C ARG A 238 10.43 9.60 -10.95
N ALA A 239 11.12 9.08 -9.93
CA ALA A 239 11.51 7.68 -9.88
C ALA A 239 10.27 6.78 -9.69
N GLU A 240 9.36 7.17 -8.79
CA GLU A 240 8.11 6.46 -8.51
C GLU A 240 7.20 6.36 -9.76
N ALA A 241 7.15 7.41 -10.58
CA ALA A 241 6.39 7.41 -11.82
C ALA A 241 6.91 6.39 -12.85
N ARG A 242 8.23 6.12 -12.88
CA ARG A 242 8.83 5.12 -13.78
C ARG A 242 8.44 3.69 -13.41
N LEU A 243 8.03 3.46 -12.16
CA LEU A 243 7.62 2.14 -11.68
C LEU A 243 6.19 1.77 -12.08
N ALA A 244 5.42 2.66 -12.71
CA ALA A 244 4.00 2.45 -13.02
C ALA A 244 3.74 1.17 -13.84
N GLN A 245 4.55 0.88 -14.87
CA GLN A 245 4.38 -0.32 -15.67
C GLN A 245 4.69 -1.60 -14.87
N ARG A 246 5.72 -1.56 -14.01
CA ARG A 246 6.07 -2.68 -13.12
C ARG A 246 4.94 -2.93 -12.10
N ARG A 247 4.37 -1.87 -11.52
CA ARG A 247 3.20 -1.98 -10.62
C ARG A 247 1.96 -2.53 -11.33
N ALA A 248 1.68 -2.08 -12.56
CA ALA A 248 0.58 -2.61 -13.37
C ALA A 248 0.71 -4.11 -13.64
N ALA A 249 1.91 -4.57 -14.01
CA ALA A 249 2.17 -6.00 -14.19
C ALA A 249 1.98 -6.77 -12.88
N ALA A 250 2.46 -6.25 -11.74
CA ALA A 250 2.29 -6.87 -10.44
C ALA A 250 0.81 -6.91 -10.01
N HIS A 251 0.03 -5.85 -10.22
CA HIS A 251 -1.40 -5.83 -9.97
C HIS A 251 -2.13 -6.91 -10.78
N ALA A 252 -1.83 -7.03 -12.07
CA ALA A 252 -2.44 -8.04 -12.94
C ALA A 252 -2.14 -9.48 -12.46
N VAL A 253 -0.89 -9.77 -12.09
CA VAL A 253 -0.48 -11.10 -11.60
C VAL A 253 -1.12 -11.44 -10.26
N LEU A 254 -1.31 -10.44 -9.39
CA LEU A 254 -1.84 -10.63 -8.03
C LEU A 254 -3.37 -10.48 -7.94
N GLY A 255 -4.04 -10.18 -9.06
CA GLY A 255 -5.49 -9.92 -9.07
C GLY A 255 -5.89 -8.67 -8.28
N LEU A 256 -4.97 -7.69 -8.14
CA LEU A 256 -5.24 -6.46 -7.41
C LEU A 256 -6.01 -5.46 -8.28
N PRO A 257 -6.95 -4.68 -7.70
CA PRO A 257 -7.69 -3.67 -8.45
C PRO A 257 -6.77 -2.67 -9.17
N THR A 258 -7.11 -2.29 -10.39
CA THR A 258 -6.37 -1.25 -11.15
C THR A 258 -6.83 0.18 -10.83
N THR A 259 -7.86 0.30 -9.99
CA THR A 259 -8.45 1.57 -9.56
C THR A 259 -7.74 2.18 -8.36
N ARG A 260 -6.84 1.43 -7.70
CA ARG A 260 -6.15 1.88 -6.49
C ARG A 260 -4.70 1.40 -6.48
N PRO A 261 -3.72 2.27 -6.18
CA PRO A 261 -2.34 1.84 -6.03
C PRO A 261 -2.16 1.04 -4.73
N ALA A 262 -1.66 -0.19 -4.84
CA ALA A 262 -1.40 -1.05 -3.67
C ALA A 262 0.09 -1.28 -3.40
N LEU A 263 0.94 -0.98 -4.39
CA LEU A 263 2.36 -1.36 -4.38
C LEU A 263 3.29 -0.14 -4.54
N LYS A 264 2.81 1.08 -4.27
CA LYS A 264 3.67 2.28 -4.24
C LYS A 264 4.61 2.22 -3.04
N VAL A 265 5.81 2.78 -3.18
CA VAL A 265 6.83 2.74 -2.10
C VAL A 265 6.31 3.27 -0.77
N ALA A 266 5.50 4.32 -0.80
CA ALA A 266 4.87 4.90 0.39
C ALA A 266 3.89 3.95 1.13
N SER A 267 3.41 2.90 0.45
CA SER A 267 2.51 1.87 1.01
C SER A 267 3.26 0.66 1.58
N ALA A 268 4.59 0.67 1.58
CA ALA A 268 5.39 -0.46 2.04
C ALA A 268 5.29 -0.65 3.56
N LEU A 269 5.34 -1.90 4.00
CA LEU A 269 5.48 -2.28 5.40
C LEU A 269 6.81 -1.72 5.97
N PRO A 270 6.78 -1.19 7.20
CA PRO A 270 7.93 -0.56 7.82
C PRO A 270 9.09 -1.56 8.02
N ALA A 271 10.33 -1.05 7.99
CA ALA A 271 11.54 -1.87 8.06
C ALA A 271 11.72 -2.64 9.39
N MET A 272 11.24 -2.07 10.50
CA MET A 272 11.49 -2.56 11.86
C MET A 272 10.19 -2.83 12.62
N PRO A 273 10.07 -3.97 13.36
CA PRO A 273 8.98 -4.19 14.30
C PRO A 273 8.96 -3.09 15.36
N GLY A 274 7.79 -2.51 15.64
CA GLY A 274 7.65 -1.39 16.57
C GLY A 274 7.88 0.00 15.95
N SER A 275 8.39 0.07 14.72
CA SER A 275 8.06 1.19 13.82
C SER A 275 6.67 0.90 13.27
N SER A 276 5.65 0.96 14.12
CA SER A 276 4.28 0.76 13.69
C SER A 276 4.01 1.63 12.48
N ALA A 277 3.21 1.14 11.52
CA ALA A 277 2.26 2.01 10.84
C ALA A 277 1.62 2.83 11.95
N ALA A 278 2.09 4.06 12.11
CA ALA A 278 1.85 4.80 13.33
C ALA A 278 0.33 4.88 13.56
N PRO A 279 -0.17 4.92 14.81
CA PRO A 279 -1.39 5.71 15.01
C PRO A 279 -1.17 6.99 14.23
N ALA A 280 -2.14 7.39 13.41
CA ALA A 280 -1.97 8.47 12.44
C ALA A 280 -1.08 9.55 13.05
N ALA A 281 0.04 9.92 12.42
CA ALA A 281 1.08 10.72 13.09
C ALA A 281 0.54 12.07 13.63
N ASP A 282 -0.67 12.44 13.22
CA ASP A 282 -1.48 13.58 13.62
C ASP A 282 -2.44 13.33 14.81
N GLY A 283 -2.51 12.12 15.34
CA GLY A 283 -3.38 11.71 16.46
C GLY A 283 -4.85 11.48 16.10
N ARG A 284 -5.24 11.56 14.83
CA ARG A 284 -6.65 11.48 14.40
C ARG A 284 -7.17 10.05 14.35
N LEU A 285 -8.42 9.84 14.76
CA LEU A 285 -9.10 8.57 14.57
C LEU A 285 -9.30 8.25 13.08
N ARG A 286 -9.16 6.97 12.72
CA ARG A 286 -9.40 6.46 11.37
C ARG A 286 -10.61 5.55 11.35
N ASP A 287 -11.26 5.47 10.20
CA ASP A 287 -12.30 4.48 9.89
C ASP A 287 -13.37 4.37 10.99
N VAL A 288 -13.77 5.50 11.55
CA VAL A 288 -14.67 5.58 12.72
C VAL A 288 -16.05 4.98 12.45
N HIS A 289 -16.39 4.72 11.19
CA HIS A 289 -17.59 3.97 10.83
C HIS A 289 -17.52 2.47 11.19
N VAL A 290 -16.31 1.91 11.32
CA VAL A 290 -16.12 0.52 11.75
C VAL A 290 -16.58 0.39 13.19
N GLY A 291 -17.48 -0.56 13.45
CA GLY A 291 -18.11 -0.76 14.75
C GLY A 291 -19.23 0.23 15.09
N ALA A 292 -19.58 1.17 14.20
CA ALA A 292 -20.75 2.02 14.39
C ALA A 292 -22.04 1.16 14.43
N PRO A 293 -23.09 1.59 15.17
CA PRO A 293 -24.36 0.87 15.21
C PRO A 293 -24.90 0.58 13.80
N ALA A 294 -25.39 -0.64 13.58
CA ALA A 294 -25.86 -1.07 12.27
C ALA A 294 -27.06 -0.24 11.78
N SER A 295 -27.15 -0.09 10.45
CA SER A 295 -28.33 0.45 9.77
C SER A 295 -29.59 -0.35 10.11
N LYS A 296 -30.73 0.33 10.06
CA LYS A 296 -32.05 -0.24 10.34
C LYS A 296 -32.86 -0.60 9.09
N VAL A 297 -32.31 -0.33 7.89
CA VAL A 297 -32.94 -0.70 6.61
C VAL A 297 -33.02 -2.21 6.52
N ARG A 298 -34.22 -2.75 6.32
CA ARG A 298 -34.41 -4.21 6.29
C ARG A 298 -34.13 -4.73 4.90
N GLY A 299 -33.29 -5.75 4.78
CA GLY A 299 -32.94 -6.35 3.48
C GLY A 299 -32.21 -5.38 2.54
N GLY A 300 -31.61 -4.32 3.07
CA GLY A 300 -30.80 -3.39 2.29
C GLY A 300 -29.40 -3.92 2.02
N THR A 301 -28.84 -3.50 0.89
CA THR A 301 -27.45 -3.73 0.52
C THR A 301 -26.62 -2.51 0.92
N LYS A 302 -25.50 -2.74 1.59
CA LYS A 302 -24.58 -1.68 2.03
C LYS A 302 -23.49 -1.46 1.00
N HIS A 303 -23.39 -0.24 0.53
CA HIS A 303 -22.33 0.24 -0.36
C HIS A 303 -21.54 1.30 0.41
N LEU A 304 -20.26 1.03 0.69
CA LEU A 304 -19.47 1.82 1.62
C LEU A 304 -18.23 2.42 0.94
N VAL A 305 -17.67 3.45 1.57
CA VAL A 305 -16.31 3.90 1.34
C VAL A 305 -15.38 2.69 1.38
N GLN A 306 -14.53 2.57 0.37
CA GLN A 306 -13.53 1.51 0.29
C GLN A 306 -12.22 2.09 0.80
N GLY A 307 -11.42 1.36 1.58
CA GLY A 307 -10.16 1.86 2.17
C GLY A 307 -10.32 2.89 3.29
N SER A 308 -9.17 3.34 3.80
CA SER A 308 -9.09 4.12 5.03
C SER A 308 -9.16 5.63 4.84
N TYR A 309 -9.75 6.32 5.80
CA TYR A 309 -9.76 7.78 5.93
C TYR A 309 -9.53 8.20 7.39
N ALA A 310 -9.09 9.44 7.62
CA ALA A 310 -9.04 10.05 8.94
C ALA A 310 -10.30 10.90 9.19
N TYR A 311 -10.83 10.86 10.41
CA TYR A 311 -11.96 11.70 10.80
C TYR A 311 -11.47 13.10 11.17
N CYS A 312 -11.68 14.05 10.26
CA CYS A 312 -11.39 15.45 10.51
C CYS A 312 -12.65 16.17 11.01
N HIS A 313 -12.55 16.85 12.15
CA HIS A 313 -13.68 17.53 12.80
C HIS A 313 -13.24 18.82 13.51
N TYR A 314 -14.20 19.57 14.06
CA TYR A 314 -13.93 20.84 14.74
C TYR A 314 -12.93 20.70 15.88
N MET A 315 -12.23 21.82 16.15
CA MET A 315 -11.29 21.98 17.26
C MET A 315 -10.00 21.16 17.14
N GLN A 316 -9.80 20.42 16.05
CA GLN A 316 -8.52 19.79 15.74
C GLN A 316 -7.45 20.81 15.33
N ASP A 317 -6.19 20.39 15.36
CA ASP A 317 -5.01 21.18 14.97
C ASP A 317 -4.78 22.44 15.82
N GLY A 318 -5.36 22.48 17.03
CA GLY A 318 -5.32 23.66 17.90
C GLY A 318 -6.09 24.87 17.34
N PHE A 319 -6.99 24.65 16.37
CA PHE A 319 -7.68 25.71 15.66
C PHE A 319 -9.18 25.69 15.93
N ASN A 320 -9.74 26.83 16.38
CA ASN A 320 -11.17 26.96 16.64
C ASN A 320 -11.93 27.39 15.37
N ASP A 321 -12.43 26.39 14.66
CA ASP A 321 -13.25 26.54 13.47
C ASP A 321 -14.74 26.26 13.71
N SER A 322 -15.15 26.18 14.98
CA SER A 322 -16.53 25.94 15.36
C SER A 322 -17.47 27.01 14.78
N GLY A 323 -18.51 26.54 14.09
CA GLY A 323 -19.52 27.38 13.44
C GLY A 323 -19.23 27.75 11.98
N TRP A 324 -18.02 27.49 11.46
CA TRP A 324 -17.70 27.85 10.07
C TRP A 324 -16.81 26.87 9.30
N GLY A 325 -16.08 25.99 9.99
CA GLY A 325 -15.10 25.10 9.37
C GLY A 325 -15.65 23.82 8.76
N CYS A 326 -16.97 23.58 8.75
CA CYS A 326 -17.52 22.22 8.53
C CYS A 326 -17.13 21.66 7.15
N ALA A 327 -17.20 22.49 6.12
CA ALA A 327 -16.78 22.12 4.77
C ALA A 327 -15.25 21.91 4.66
N TYR A 328 -14.45 22.69 5.40
CA TYR A 328 -13.00 22.50 5.47
C TYR A 328 -12.65 21.14 6.09
N ARG A 329 -13.32 20.76 7.18
CA ARG A 329 -13.11 19.45 7.83
C ARG A 329 -13.58 18.28 6.97
N SER A 330 -14.68 18.46 6.24
CA SER A 330 -15.11 17.48 5.23
C SER A 330 -14.05 17.33 4.11
N LEU A 331 -13.50 18.45 3.59
CA LEU A 331 -12.40 18.42 2.62
C LEU A 331 -11.17 17.68 3.16
N GLN A 332 -10.77 17.96 4.40
CA GLN A 332 -9.64 17.29 5.03
C GLN A 332 -9.87 15.78 5.17
N THR A 333 -11.10 15.36 5.48
CA THR A 333 -11.50 13.94 5.50
C THR A 333 -11.36 13.33 4.10
N LEU A 334 -11.90 13.98 3.06
CA LEU A 334 -11.76 13.55 1.67
C LEU A 334 -10.28 13.44 1.24
N TRP A 335 -9.48 14.44 1.56
CA TRP A 335 -8.05 14.48 1.28
C TRP A 335 -7.29 13.34 1.99
N SER A 336 -7.62 13.10 3.26
CA SER A 336 -6.98 12.05 4.05
C SER A 336 -7.17 10.67 3.43
N TRP A 337 -8.32 10.43 2.78
CA TRP A 337 -8.55 9.22 2.02
C TRP A 337 -7.54 9.11 0.89
N PHE A 338 -7.40 10.13 0.03
CA PHE A 338 -6.42 10.10 -1.07
C PHE A 338 -4.98 9.90 -0.59
N ALA A 339 -4.63 10.48 0.57
CA ALA A 339 -3.32 10.27 1.18
C ALA A 339 -3.13 8.82 1.67
N LEU A 340 -4.09 8.29 2.43
CA LEU A 340 -4.03 6.93 3.00
C LEU A 340 -4.13 5.84 1.94
N GLN A 341 -4.70 6.15 0.78
CA GLN A 341 -4.78 5.27 -0.38
C GLN A 341 -3.61 5.49 -1.36
N ALA A 342 -2.58 6.22 -0.93
CA ALA A 342 -1.37 6.50 -1.70
C ALA A 342 -1.62 7.16 -3.07
N HIS A 343 -2.72 7.88 -3.25
CA HIS A 343 -2.93 8.73 -4.42
C HIS A 343 -2.13 10.03 -4.33
N THR A 344 -1.80 10.49 -3.13
CA THR A 344 -0.97 11.69 -2.90
C THR A 344 -0.04 11.51 -1.70
N GLU A 345 1.12 12.17 -1.76
CA GLU A 345 2.05 12.31 -0.63
C GLU A 345 1.87 13.66 0.08
N ARG A 346 1.01 14.54 -0.44
CA ARG A 346 0.76 15.85 0.17
C ARG A 346 0.03 15.68 1.50
N ALA A 347 0.55 16.35 2.53
CA ALA A 347 -0.12 16.41 3.83
C ALA A 347 -1.52 17.03 3.70
N VAL A 348 -2.41 16.66 4.62
CA VAL A 348 -3.75 17.24 4.71
C VAL A 348 -3.63 18.75 4.95
N PRO A 349 -4.25 19.60 4.11
CA PRO A 349 -4.05 21.04 4.15
C PRO A 349 -4.75 21.69 5.36
N SER A 350 -4.17 22.76 5.89
CA SER A 350 -4.85 23.61 6.88
C SER A 350 -5.93 24.48 6.23
N HIS A 351 -6.81 25.11 7.03
CA HIS A 351 -7.79 26.06 6.51
C HIS A 351 -7.14 27.19 5.71
N VAL A 352 -5.98 27.68 6.17
CA VAL A 352 -5.26 28.76 5.48
C VAL A 352 -4.68 28.28 4.16
N ASP A 353 -4.21 27.03 4.07
CA ASP A 353 -3.72 26.46 2.82
C ASP A 353 -4.86 26.36 1.81
N ILE A 354 -6.01 25.81 2.22
CA ILE A 354 -7.24 25.71 1.41
C ILE A 354 -7.66 27.10 0.88
N GLN A 355 -7.73 28.10 1.76
CA GLN A 355 -8.06 29.48 1.37
C GLN A 355 -7.02 30.07 0.43
N THR A 356 -5.74 29.76 0.66
CA THR A 356 -4.65 30.23 -0.19
C THR A 356 -4.75 29.65 -1.59
N THR A 357 -5.11 28.37 -1.73
CA THR A 357 -5.37 27.73 -3.03
C THR A 357 -6.51 28.43 -3.77
N LEU A 358 -7.66 28.64 -3.13
CA LEU A 358 -8.81 29.32 -3.74
C LEU A 358 -8.48 30.76 -4.19
N VAL A 359 -7.67 31.48 -3.42
CA VAL A 359 -7.18 32.82 -3.79
C VAL A 359 -6.22 32.75 -4.98
N LYS A 360 -5.28 31.80 -5.00
CA LYS A 360 -4.34 31.61 -6.11
C LYS A 360 -5.05 31.28 -7.42
N MET A 361 -6.13 30.52 -7.36
CA MET A 361 -6.97 30.18 -8.52
C MET A 361 -7.81 31.35 -9.03
N GLY A 362 -7.88 32.46 -8.28
CA GLY A 362 -8.72 33.61 -8.61
C GLY A 362 -10.22 33.40 -8.30
N ASP A 363 -10.58 32.32 -7.60
CA ASP A 363 -11.97 32.08 -7.17
C ASP A 363 -12.37 33.02 -6.02
N LYS A 364 -11.41 33.39 -5.16
CA LYS A 364 -11.62 34.27 -4.01
C LYS A 364 -10.64 35.45 -3.99
N GLU A 365 -11.10 36.56 -3.43
CA GLU A 365 -10.31 37.77 -3.18
C GLU A 365 -9.20 37.53 -2.14
N LEU A 366 -8.11 38.31 -2.18
CA LEU A 366 -6.98 38.18 -1.24
C LEU A 366 -7.39 38.23 0.24
N SER A 367 -8.44 38.97 0.58
CA SER A 367 -8.98 39.09 1.94
C SER A 367 -9.62 37.82 2.48
N PHE A 368 -9.91 36.84 1.61
CA PHE A 368 -10.47 35.54 1.99
C PHE A 368 -9.47 34.70 2.80
N ARG A 369 -8.17 34.87 2.54
CA ARG A 369 -7.10 34.17 3.25
C ARG A 369 -7.04 34.63 4.71
N GLY A 370 -7.10 33.67 5.63
CA GLY A 370 -7.18 33.91 7.08
C GLY A 370 -8.56 34.30 7.58
N SER A 371 -9.58 34.34 6.70
CA SER A 371 -10.96 34.64 7.10
C SER A 371 -11.65 33.44 7.78
N LYS A 372 -12.86 33.67 8.29
CA LYS A 372 -13.76 32.64 8.82
C LYS A 372 -14.94 32.35 7.89
N GLN A 373 -14.78 32.64 6.61
CA GLN A 373 -15.85 32.46 5.63
C GLN A 373 -16.03 30.99 5.28
N TRP A 374 -17.29 30.58 5.14
CA TRP A 374 -17.66 29.24 4.66
C TRP A 374 -17.22 29.02 3.20
N ILE A 375 -17.03 27.75 2.85
CA ILE A 375 -16.86 27.25 1.48
C ILE A 375 -17.91 26.17 1.21
N GLY A 376 -18.22 25.94 -0.06
CA GLY A 376 -19.19 24.94 -0.50
C GLY A 376 -18.54 23.79 -1.29
N ALA A 377 -19.39 22.90 -1.80
CA ALA A 377 -18.99 21.74 -2.58
C ALA A 377 -18.12 22.10 -3.80
N MET A 378 -18.40 23.23 -4.47
CA MET A 378 -17.63 23.65 -5.65
C MET A 378 -16.19 24.02 -5.29
N GLU A 379 -16.00 24.83 -4.25
CA GLU A 379 -14.67 25.21 -3.78
C GLU A 379 -13.86 23.99 -3.32
N LEU A 380 -14.51 23.00 -2.69
CA LEU A 380 -13.85 21.72 -2.37
C LEU A 380 -13.36 21.01 -3.63
N GLY A 381 -14.18 20.96 -4.69
CA GLY A 381 -13.81 20.39 -5.97
C GLY A 381 -12.60 21.10 -6.59
N TYR A 382 -12.60 22.44 -6.59
CA TYR A 382 -11.48 23.25 -7.09
C TYR A 382 -10.17 22.95 -6.36
N VAL A 383 -10.21 22.85 -5.04
CA VAL A 383 -9.00 22.57 -4.24
C VAL A 383 -8.49 21.15 -4.47
N LEU A 384 -9.39 20.16 -4.58
CA LEU A 384 -9.00 18.77 -4.91
C LEU A 384 -8.39 18.68 -6.31
N GLU A 385 -8.95 19.39 -7.29
CA GLU A 385 -8.44 19.39 -8.66
C GLU A 385 -7.07 20.08 -8.76
N GLU A 386 -6.94 21.30 -8.21
CA GLU A 386 -5.71 22.08 -8.27
C GLU A 386 -4.55 21.41 -7.53
N GLU A 387 -4.80 20.89 -6.33
CA GLU A 387 -3.73 20.37 -5.48
C GLU A 387 -3.42 18.90 -5.73
N LEU A 388 -4.42 18.09 -6.09
CA LEU A 388 -4.28 16.63 -6.23
C LEU A 388 -4.54 16.10 -7.63
N GLY A 389 -5.02 16.93 -8.57
CA GLY A 389 -5.46 16.47 -9.90
C GLY A 389 -6.71 15.59 -9.83
N VAL A 390 -7.49 15.67 -8.76
CA VAL A 390 -8.69 14.84 -8.54
C VAL A 390 -9.90 15.53 -9.14
N GLN A 391 -10.49 14.92 -10.16
CA GLN A 391 -11.76 15.38 -10.73
C GLN A 391 -12.92 15.01 -9.80
N CYS A 392 -13.94 15.88 -9.74
CA CYS A 392 -15.13 15.65 -8.92
C CYS A 392 -16.40 15.73 -9.78
N ARG A 393 -17.33 14.78 -9.58
CA ARG A 393 -18.70 14.89 -10.09
C ARG A 393 -19.56 15.60 -9.06
N VAL A 394 -20.44 16.50 -9.50
CA VAL A 394 -21.39 17.18 -8.62
C VAL A 394 -22.80 16.66 -8.89
N LEU A 395 -23.47 16.19 -7.84
CA LEU A 395 -24.88 15.82 -7.88
C LEU A 395 -25.71 16.88 -7.14
N PRO A 396 -26.40 17.77 -7.86
CA PRO A 396 -27.24 18.79 -7.24
C PRO A 396 -28.57 18.19 -6.75
N LEU A 397 -29.02 18.66 -5.60
CA LEU A 397 -30.35 18.43 -5.03
C LEU A 397 -31.05 19.78 -4.87
N ARG A 398 -32.30 19.88 -5.33
CA ARG A 398 -33.11 21.09 -5.16
C ARG A 398 -33.74 21.17 -3.77
N SER A 399 -33.82 20.02 -3.10
CA SER A 399 -34.36 19.84 -1.75
C SER A 399 -33.59 18.73 -1.04
N GLY A 400 -33.42 18.85 0.28
CA GLY A 400 -32.93 17.73 1.09
C GLY A 400 -33.80 16.47 1.00
N ALA A 401 -35.07 16.61 0.61
CA ALA A 401 -36.01 15.49 0.42
C ALA A 401 -35.69 14.64 -0.82
N GLU A 402 -34.85 15.13 -1.75
CA GLU A 402 -34.43 14.40 -2.95
C GLU A 402 -33.25 13.47 -2.69
N LEU A 403 -32.62 13.51 -1.50
CA LEU A 403 -31.46 12.66 -1.21
C LEU A 403 -31.80 11.15 -1.33
N PRO A 404 -32.94 10.64 -0.83
CA PRO A 404 -33.35 9.25 -1.05
C PRO A 404 -33.38 8.83 -2.52
N ASP A 405 -33.79 9.72 -3.42
CA ASP A 405 -33.86 9.44 -4.86
C ASP A 405 -32.47 9.23 -5.50
N LYS A 406 -31.39 9.63 -4.80
CA LYS A 406 -30.00 9.45 -5.23
C LYS A 406 -29.36 8.16 -4.70
N ALA A 407 -30.10 7.30 -4.02
CA ALA A 407 -29.57 6.06 -3.43
C ALA A 407 -28.80 5.20 -4.44
N ARG A 408 -29.38 4.96 -5.63
CA ARG A 408 -28.74 4.17 -6.70
C ARG A 408 -27.46 4.83 -7.23
N GLU A 409 -27.48 6.13 -7.46
CA GLU A 409 -26.31 6.87 -7.96
C GLU A 409 -25.15 6.87 -6.94
N LEU A 410 -25.49 6.93 -5.65
CA LEU A 410 -24.53 6.86 -4.54
C LEU A 410 -24.00 5.44 -4.33
N ALA A 411 -24.86 4.42 -4.40
CA ALA A 411 -24.45 3.02 -4.34
C ALA A 411 -23.40 2.72 -5.43
N HIS A 412 -23.72 3.09 -6.68
CA HIS A 412 -22.80 2.95 -7.80
C HIS A 412 -21.47 3.72 -7.60
N HIS A 413 -21.51 4.90 -6.99
CA HIS A 413 -20.30 5.66 -6.67
C HIS A 413 -19.42 4.92 -5.64
N PHE A 414 -20.01 4.41 -4.57
CA PHE A 414 -19.26 3.65 -3.56
C PHE A 414 -18.72 2.33 -4.10
N ASP A 415 -19.42 1.67 -5.02
CA ASP A 415 -18.95 0.44 -5.65
C ASP A 415 -17.79 0.67 -6.62
N THR A 416 -17.85 1.74 -7.42
CA THR A 416 -16.88 1.98 -8.50
C THR A 416 -15.73 2.90 -8.13
N GLN A 417 -15.98 3.91 -7.29
CA GLN A 417 -14.99 4.89 -6.85
C GLN A 417 -14.54 4.64 -5.42
N GLY A 418 -15.48 4.27 -4.53
CA GLY A 418 -15.20 3.99 -3.12
C GLY A 418 -14.70 5.19 -2.31
N THR A 419 -14.77 6.42 -2.85
CA THR A 419 -14.34 7.66 -2.17
C THR A 419 -15.44 8.20 -1.26
N PRO A 420 -15.09 8.87 -0.14
CA PRO A 420 -16.08 9.58 0.67
C PRO A 420 -16.68 10.77 -0.11
N VAL A 421 -17.95 11.07 0.15
CA VAL A 421 -18.71 12.09 -0.58
C VAL A 421 -19.02 13.26 0.35
N MET A 422 -18.75 14.49 -0.05
CA MET A 422 -19.17 15.66 0.74
C MET A 422 -20.60 16.05 0.38
N VAL A 423 -21.41 16.39 1.38
CA VAL A 423 -22.75 17.00 1.22
C VAL A 423 -22.68 18.43 1.72
N GLY A 424 -22.92 19.41 0.85
CA GLY A 424 -22.96 20.83 1.23
C GLY A 424 -24.31 21.45 0.95
N GLY A 425 -24.91 22.14 1.93
CA GLY A 425 -26.13 22.92 1.74
C GLY A 425 -26.20 24.11 2.69
N GLY A 426 -26.27 25.31 2.14
CA GLY A 426 -26.19 26.55 2.91
C GLY A 426 -24.87 26.65 3.68
N VAL A 427 -24.96 26.72 5.01
CA VAL A 427 -23.80 26.82 5.93
C VAL A 427 -23.43 25.51 6.62
N LEU A 428 -24.09 24.40 6.25
CA LEU A 428 -23.84 23.08 6.84
C LEU A 428 -23.18 22.15 5.81
N ALA A 429 -22.25 21.34 6.30
CA ALA A 429 -21.56 20.33 5.52
C ALA A 429 -21.44 19.02 6.32
N TYR A 430 -21.56 17.90 5.63
CA TYR A 430 -21.41 16.55 6.16
C TYR A 430 -20.59 15.71 5.18
N THR A 431 -20.12 14.55 5.63
CA THR A 431 -19.47 13.56 4.75
C THR A 431 -20.28 12.27 4.75
N LEU A 432 -20.65 11.75 3.58
CA LEU A 432 -21.22 10.41 3.42
C LEU A 432 -20.09 9.39 3.26
N LEU A 433 -20.20 8.31 4.01
CA LEU A 433 -19.29 7.17 3.97
C LEU A 433 -19.95 5.91 3.39
N GLY A 434 -21.24 5.98 3.05
CA GLY A 434 -21.96 4.85 2.49
C GLY A 434 -23.45 5.05 2.42
N VAL A 435 -24.10 4.12 1.74
CA VAL A 435 -25.55 4.00 1.61
C VAL A 435 -25.97 2.56 1.91
N ASP A 436 -27.07 2.39 2.63
CA ASP A 436 -27.74 1.11 2.83
C ASP A 436 -29.09 1.22 2.16
N TRP A 437 -29.27 0.49 1.05
CA TRP A 437 -30.39 0.68 0.15
C TRP A 437 -31.05 -0.66 -0.16
N ASN A 438 -32.36 -0.73 0.08
CA ASN A 438 -33.18 -1.84 -0.36
C ASN A 438 -33.82 -1.49 -1.71
N GLU A 439 -33.39 -2.16 -2.78
CA GLU A 439 -33.86 -1.88 -4.14
C GLU A 439 -35.35 -2.21 -4.35
N GLU A 440 -35.89 -3.19 -3.63
CA GLU A 440 -37.28 -3.64 -3.76
C GLU A 440 -38.27 -2.66 -3.12
N THR A 441 -37.91 -2.15 -1.94
CA THR A 441 -38.80 -1.27 -1.14
C THR A 441 -38.50 0.21 -1.34
N GLY A 442 -37.30 0.56 -1.83
CA GLY A 442 -36.80 1.93 -1.89
C GLY A 442 -36.36 2.50 -0.54
N GLU A 443 -36.43 1.72 0.55
CA GLU A 443 -35.94 2.16 1.86
C GLU A 443 -34.43 2.39 1.81
N VAL A 444 -33.98 3.53 2.34
CA VAL A 444 -32.57 3.92 2.31
C VAL A 444 -32.13 4.62 3.58
N ALA A 445 -30.91 4.35 4.02
CA ALA A 445 -30.19 5.10 5.03
C ALA A 445 -28.79 5.49 4.52
N PHE A 446 -28.28 6.61 5.04
CA PHE A 446 -26.99 7.17 4.67
C PHE A 446 -26.07 7.15 5.88
N LEU A 447 -24.85 6.67 5.70
CA LEU A 447 -23.84 6.67 6.75
C LEU A 447 -23.19 8.05 6.80
N ILE A 448 -23.62 8.87 7.75
CA ILE A 448 -23.17 10.25 7.93
C ILE A 448 -21.97 10.29 8.87
N LEU A 449 -20.94 11.02 8.48
CA LEU A 449 -19.86 11.49 9.35
C LEU A 449 -20.02 13.00 9.54
N ASP A 450 -20.23 13.41 10.78
CA ASP A 450 -20.56 14.78 11.15
C ASP A 450 -19.29 15.57 11.56
N PRO A 451 -18.82 16.54 10.78
CA PRO A 451 -17.60 17.28 11.08
C PRO A 451 -17.73 18.25 12.26
N HIS A 452 -18.94 18.44 12.81
CA HIS A 452 -19.19 19.42 13.87
C HIS A 452 -18.83 18.91 15.28
N TYR A 453 -18.33 17.67 15.41
CA TYR A 453 -17.86 17.15 16.68
C TYR A 453 -16.71 18.01 17.23
N THR A 454 -16.79 18.38 18.50
CA THR A 454 -15.80 19.26 19.18
C THR A 454 -15.07 18.58 20.32
N GLY A 455 -15.40 17.31 20.59
CA GLY A 455 -14.79 16.54 21.67
C GLY A 455 -13.39 16.04 21.33
N ALA A 456 -12.77 15.37 22.30
CA ALA A 456 -11.50 14.68 22.09
C ALA A 456 -11.70 13.41 21.23
N GLU A 457 -10.59 12.84 20.73
CA GLU A 457 -10.54 11.59 19.96
C GLU A 457 -10.99 10.37 20.79
N ASP A 458 -12.30 10.26 21.03
CA ASP A 458 -12.94 9.25 21.87
C ASP A 458 -14.03 8.52 21.06
N LEU A 459 -13.64 7.37 20.49
CA LEU A 459 -14.50 6.59 19.60
C LEU A 459 -15.84 6.22 20.25
N LYS A 460 -15.84 5.91 21.56
CA LYS A 460 -17.07 5.54 22.29
C LYS A 460 -18.02 6.73 22.34
N LYS A 461 -17.51 7.94 22.62
CA LYS A 461 -18.33 9.17 22.60
C LYS A 461 -18.82 9.49 21.19
N ILE A 462 -17.99 9.34 20.18
CA ILE A 462 -18.34 9.54 18.77
C ILE A 462 -19.51 8.63 18.36
N HIS A 463 -19.42 7.33 18.67
CA HIS A 463 -20.49 6.36 18.40
C HIS A 463 -21.76 6.63 19.21
N SER A 464 -21.62 6.84 20.52
CA SER A 464 -22.76 7.08 21.42
C SER A 464 -23.51 8.39 21.10
N GLY A 465 -22.79 9.41 20.63
CA GLY A 465 -23.34 10.69 20.20
C GLY A 465 -23.86 10.71 18.76
N GLN A 466 -23.77 9.58 18.04
CA GLN A 466 -24.18 9.45 16.64
C GLN A 466 -23.45 10.41 15.68
N TRP A 467 -22.23 10.81 16.01
CA TRP A 467 -21.37 11.67 15.15
C TRP A 467 -20.88 10.93 13.91
N VAL A 468 -20.86 9.60 13.97
CA VAL A 468 -20.87 8.72 12.80
C VAL A 468 -22.02 7.73 12.96
N ALA A 469 -23.00 7.78 12.06
CA ALA A 469 -24.20 6.95 12.18
C ALA A 469 -24.98 6.84 10.87
N TRP A 470 -25.71 5.74 10.72
CA TRP A 470 -26.75 5.60 9.70
C TRP A 470 -27.94 6.51 10.02
N LYS A 471 -28.35 7.31 9.03
CA LYS A 471 -29.43 8.28 9.13
C LYS A 471 -30.36 8.16 7.92
N GLN A 472 -31.67 8.18 8.14
CA GLN A 472 -32.66 8.33 7.09
C GLN A 472 -32.99 9.81 6.88
N TYR A 473 -33.60 10.14 5.73
CA TYR A 473 -34.14 11.48 5.56
C TYR A 473 -35.17 11.80 6.65
N GLY A 474 -35.07 12.99 7.24
CA GLY A 474 -35.90 13.42 8.38
C GLY A 474 -35.27 13.15 9.75
N ASP A 475 -34.20 12.37 9.84
CA ASP A 475 -33.47 12.18 11.09
C ASP A 475 -32.77 13.47 11.56
N LYS A 476 -32.44 13.50 12.85
CA LYS A 476 -31.68 14.59 13.47
C LYS A 476 -30.18 14.43 13.26
N ALA A 477 -29.51 15.55 13.01
CA ALA A 477 -28.05 15.63 13.07
C ALA A 477 -27.55 15.42 14.50
N ALA A 478 -26.30 14.97 14.66
CA ALA A 478 -25.69 14.80 15.99
C ALA A 478 -25.53 16.15 16.71
N ALA A 479 -25.16 17.19 15.96
CA ALA A 479 -25.12 18.57 16.44
C ALA A 479 -26.49 19.18 16.78
N GLY A 480 -27.59 18.43 16.56
CA GLY A 480 -28.97 18.89 16.77
C GLY A 480 -29.61 19.47 15.51
N GLY A 481 -30.94 19.65 15.55
CA GLY A 481 -31.72 20.08 14.38
C GLY A 481 -31.99 18.96 13.37
N LYS A 482 -32.55 19.33 12.22
CA LYS A 482 -32.77 18.39 11.11
C LYS A 482 -31.45 18.17 10.37
N LEU A 483 -31.16 16.93 9.98
CA LEU A 483 -29.95 16.63 9.20
C LEU A 483 -29.98 17.34 7.83
N LEU A 484 -31.12 17.28 7.15
CA LEU A 484 -31.36 17.96 5.88
C LEU A 484 -32.70 18.68 5.91
N HIS A 485 -32.74 19.83 5.25
CA HIS A 485 -33.88 20.73 5.17
C HIS A 485 -34.58 20.57 3.82
N ALA A 486 -35.91 20.48 3.83
CA ALA A 486 -36.70 20.33 2.60
C ALA A 486 -36.68 21.58 1.71
N ASP A 487 -36.43 22.73 2.32
CA ASP A 487 -36.43 24.07 1.71
C ASP A 487 -35.02 24.57 1.34
N ALA A 488 -34.01 23.71 1.43
CA ALA A 488 -32.63 24.03 1.07
C ALA A 488 -32.14 23.19 -0.11
N PHE A 489 -31.33 23.80 -0.96
CA PHE A 489 -30.57 23.09 -2.00
C PHE A 489 -29.30 22.50 -1.40
N TYR A 490 -28.85 21.38 -1.98
CA TYR A 490 -27.61 20.71 -1.60
C TYR A 490 -26.81 20.35 -2.85
N ASN A 491 -25.49 20.32 -2.72
CA ASN A 491 -24.60 19.74 -3.71
C ASN A 491 -23.84 18.60 -3.05
N LEU A 492 -23.90 17.43 -3.67
CA LEU A 492 -23.06 16.30 -3.29
C LEU A 492 -21.83 16.32 -4.19
N LEU A 493 -20.66 16.46 -3.58
CA LEU A 493 -19.38 16.38 -4.28
C LEU A 493 -18.86 14.95 -4.20
N LEU A 494 -18.72 14.31 -5.36
CA LEU A 494 -18.30 12.92 -5.54
C LEU A 494 -16.90 12.90 -6.16
N PRO A 495 -15.81 12.85 -5.36
CA PRO A 495 -14.45 12.76 -5.87
C PRO A 495 -14.25 11.48 -6.68
N GLN A 496 -13.66 11.58 -7.87
CA GLN A 496 -13.37 10.41 -8.70
C GLN A 496 -12.01 9.84 -8.31
N CYS A 497 -11.92 8.52 -8.20
CA CYS A 497 -10.66 7.85 -7.91
C CYS A 497 -9.75 7.95 -9.15
N PRO A 498 -8.54 8.53 -9.04
CA PRO A 498 -7.61 8.59 -10.17
C PRO A 498 -7.33 7.18 -10.69
N GLN A 499 -7.44 7.00 -12.01
CA GLN A 499 -7.09 5.74 -12.65
C GLN A 499 -5.57 5.57 -12.71
N GLY A 500 -5.07 4.40 -12.33
CA GLY A 500 -3.65 4.06 -12.36
C GLY A 500 -3.16 3.43 -11.05
N VAL A 501 -2.12 2.60 -11.17
CA VAL A 501 -1.53 1.84 -10.05
C VAL A 501 -0.12 2.28 -9.69
#